data_AF-A0A454CAB7-F1
#
_entry.id   AF-A0A454CAB7-F1
#
_cell.length_a   1.000
_cell.length_b   1.000
_cell.length_c   1.000
_cell.angle_alpha   90.00
_cell.angle_beta   90.00
_cell.angle_gamma   90.00
#
_symmetry.space_group_name_H-M   'P 1'
#
loop_
_entity.id
_entity.type
_entity.pdbx_description
1 polymer ?
#
loop_
_entity_poly.entity_id
_entity_poly.type
_entity_poly.pdbx_seq_one_letter_code
_entity_poly.pdbx_strand_id
1 'polypeptide(L)'
;MKKQAIMTKFLLCIGSVAPMFALPLVAASCNKTATITLNSKAKESFEKYGYHVKGSALDFNKNNYSVSNPISPRDSLYKLTKNLKDEKGNPIYFRDANGNLLKFKGKKLENGEIEFDRDANGNYIYDKENGYPRLKEVLNNELEVIDGKPVQRVYREFFSRFLDFNNISPNYDFRVFSFTWEELINYFPATKNDSRYWPYRDNPRALFLVLYWTLKQNEAAPNWKSDFLDPSIESLLAKGKNRNVNTSIEEAPWPFYKGIMKGNKDAFWSNASEPITAIFEKP
;
A
#
# COMPACT_ATOMS: atom_id res chain seq x y z
N MET A 1 -23.85 -64.34 28.42
CA MET A 1 -22.90 -64.30 27.28
C MET A 1 -22.11 -63.01 27.36
N LYS A 2 -20.87 -63.08 27.88
CA LYS A 2 -19.89 -61.99 27.90
C LYS A 2 -19.02 -62.13 26.65
N LYS A 3 -18.84 -61.06 25.86
CA LYS A 3 -17.80 -61.01 24.82
C LYS A 3 -16.78 -59.95 25.23
N GLN A 4 -15.59 -60.45 25.56
CA GLN A 4 -14.35 -59.70 25.65
C GLN A 4 -13.96 -59.19 24.26
N ALA A 5 -13.38 -58.00 24.20
CA ALA A 5 -12.52 -57.59 23.10
C ALA A 5 -11.29 -56.88 23.70
N ILE A 6 -10.30 -57.72 23.97
CA ILE A 6 -8.85 -57.57 23.75
C ILE A 6 -8.31 -56.13 23.72
N MET A 7 -7.53 -55.81 24.77
CA MET A 7 -6.51 -54.77 24.73
C MET A 7 -5.40 -55.15 23.75
N THR A 8 -5.04 -54.22 22.87
CA THR A 8 -3.72 -54.19 22.21
C THR A 8 -3.05 -52.87 22.59
N LYS A 9 -2.05 -52.94 23.46
CA LYS A 9 -1.06 -51.87 23.69
C LYS A 9 0.13 -52.14 22.77
N PHE A 10 0.62 -51.08 22.11
CA PHE A 10 1.98 -50.81 21.57
C PHE A 10 1.79 -49.82 20.40
N LEU A 11 2.54 -48.74 20.19
CA LEU A 11 3.68 -48.15 20.86
C LEU A 11 3.72 -46.66 20.45
N LEU A 12 4.34 -45.82 21.27
CA LEU A 12 4.61 -44.41 20.97
C LEU A 12 5.40 -44.24 19.67
N CYS A 13 4.88 -43.43 18.74
CA CYS A 13 5.72 -42.63 17.87
C CYS A 13 5.62 -41.18 18.35
N ILE A 14 6.67 -40.75 19.05
CA ILE A 14 6.98 -39.35 19.33
C ILE A 14 7.31 -38.72 17.97
N GLY A 15 6.29 -38.14 17.35
CA GLY A 15 6.44 -37.27 16.19
C GLY A 15 6.30 -35.83 16.64
N SER A 16 7.43 -35.22 17.00
CA SER A 16 7.55 -33.78 17.24
C SER A 16 7.28 -33.01 15.94
N VAL A 17 6.06 -32.47 15.79
CA VAL A 17 5.83 -31.22 15.06
C VAL A 17 4.82 -30.39 15.85
N ALA A 18 5.28 -29.24 16.31
CA ALA A 18 4.54 -28.21 17.03
C ALA A 18 3.35 -27.67 16.20
N PRO A 19 2.43 -26.92 16.82
CA PRO A 19 1.05 -26.77 16.38
C PRO A 19 0.94 -25.84 15.17
N MET A 20 0.40 -26.34 14.06
CA MET A 20 -0.25 -25.43 13.12
C MET A 20 -1.52 -24.96 13.80
N PHE A 21 -1.42 -23.81 14.45
CA PHE A 21 -2.54 -23.02 14.94
C PHE A 21 -3.63 -23.04 13.87
N ALA A 22 -4.74 -23.69 14.24
CA ALA A 22 -6.02 -23.46 13.62
C ALA A 22 -6.23 -21.94 13.64
N LEU A 23 -6.15 -21.31 12.48
CA LEU A 23 -6.68 -19.96 12.31
C LEU A 23 -8.15 -20.05 12.71
N PRO A 24 -8.60 -19.33 13.75
CA PRO A 24 -9.98 -19.41 14.17
C PRO A 24 -10.83 -18.94 12.99
N LEU A 25 -11.75 -19.82 12.61
CA LEU A 25 -12.91 -19.53 11.80
C LEU A 25 -13.54 -18.21 12.26
N VAL A 26 -13.96 -17.43 11.27
CA VAL A 26 -14.72 -16.19 11.35
C VAL A 26 -15.69 -16.21 12.53
N ALA A 27 -15.34 -15.54 13.62
CA ALA A 27 -16.24 -15.29 14.74
C ALA A 27 -16.01 -13.87 15.25
N ALA A 28 -16.98 -13.02 14.89
CA ALA A 28 -17.32 -11.73 15.50
C ALA A 28 -16.16 -10.86 16.02
N SER A 29 -15.74 -9.90 15.20
CA SER A 29 -15.22 -8.64 15.72
C SER A 29 -16.17 -7.55 15.26
N CYS A 30 -17.00 -7.03 16.18
CA CYS A 30 -17.70 -5.75 16.06
C CYS A 30 -16.72 -4.55 16.03
N ASN A 31 -15.55 -4.69 15.42
CA ASN A 31 -14.81 -3.54 14.94
C ASN A 31 -15.37 -3.20 13.56
N LYS A 32 -15.81 -1.96 13.38
CA LYS A 32 -16.13 -1.44 12.06
C LYS A 32 -14.91 -1.68 11.18
N THR A 33 -15.05 -2.56 10.19
CA THR A 33 -14.01 -2.81 9.19
C THR A 33 -13.71 -1.51 8.46
N ALA A 34 -12.45 -1.30 8.09
CA ALA A 34 -12.11 -0.15 7.30
C ALA A 34 -12.83 -0.25 5.94
N THR A 35 -13.42 0.86 5.51
CA THR A 35 -14.21 0.91 4.29
C THR A 35 -13.76 2.06 3.40
N ILE A 36 -13.78 1.82 2.10
CA ILE A 36 -13.64 2.84 1.07
C ILE A 36 -15.00 3.18 0.48
N THR A 37 -15.24 4.46 0.26
CA THR A 37 -16.44 4.96 -0.42
C THR A 37 -16.06 6.10 -1.35
N LEU A 38 -16.90 6.39 -2.34
CA LEU A 38 -16.78 7.65 -3.09
C LEU A 38 -17.09 8.82 -2.16
N ASN A 39 -16.32 9.90 -2.27
CA ASN A 39 -16.60 11.12 -1.51
C ASN A 39 -17.88 11.80 -2.02
N SER A 40 -18.43 12.71 -1.21
CA SER A 40 -19.71 13.38 -1.52
C SER A 40 -19.69 14.10 -2.87
N LYS A 41 -18.60 14.78 -3.21
CA LYS A 41 -18.43 15.48 -4.49
C LYS A 41 -18.41 14.51 -5.67
N ALA A 42 -17.65 13.42 -5.57
CA ALA A 42 -17.55 12.40 -6.61
C ALA A 42 -18.88 11.67 -6.80
N LYS A 43 -19.60 11.40 -5.70
CA LYS A 43 -20.93 10.80 -5.72
C LYS A 43 -21.96 11.71 -6.41
N GLU A 44 -22.03 12.98 -6.02
CA GLU A 44 -22.93 13.96 -6.65
C GLU A 44 -22.62 14.11 -8.16
N SER A 45 -21.34 14.22 -8.50
CA SER A 45 -20.90 14.32 -9.88
C SER A 45 -21.34 13.08 -10.67
N PHE A 46 -21.09 11.87 -10.13
CA PHE A 46 -21.51 10.60 -10.71
C PHE A 46 -23.02 10.56 -11.02
N GLU A 47 -23.84 10.90 -10.03
CA GLU A 47 -25.30 10.91 -10.16
C GLU A 47 -25.78 11.91 -11.23
N LYS A 48 -25.11 13.06 -11.34
CA LYS A 48 -25.55 14.16 -12.20
C LYS A 48 -25.09 14.03 -13.65
N TYR A 49 -23.89 13.52 -13.92
CA TYR A 49 -23.41 13.44 -15.31
C TYR A 49 -22.74 12.11 -15.69
N GLY A 50 -22.88 11.04 -14.91
CA GLY A 50 -22.36 9.70 -15.23
C GLY A 50 -20.92 9.43 -14.79
N TYR A 51 -19.94 9.45 -15.70
CA TYR A 51 -18.54 9.13 -15.39
C TYR A 51 -17.81 10.39 -14.87
N HIS A 52 -17.32 10.38 -13.62
CA HIS A 52 -16.83 11.64 -12.98
C HIS A 52 -15.48 11.59 -12.28
N VAL A 53 -14.82 10.43 -12.25
CA VAL A 53 -13.43 10.41 -11.79
C VAL A 53 -12.56 10.95 -12.91
N LYS A 54 -12.06 12.18 -12.72
CA LYS A 54 -11.19 12.85 -13.71
C LYS A 54 -9.94 12.02 -14.00
N GLY A 55 -9.62 11.86 -15.29
CA GLY A 55 -8.42 11.14 -15.75
C GLY A 55 -8.74 9.82 -16.47
N SER A 56 -7.68 9.03 -16.71
CA SER A 56 -7.73 7.72 -17.38
C SER A 56 -7.71 6.59 -16.36
N ALA A 57 -8.58 5.59 -16.57
CA ALA A 57 -8.57 4.35 -15.79
C ALA A 57 -7.25 3.59 -15.99
N LEU A 58 -6.73 3.50 -17.20
CA LEU A 58 -5.44 2.85 -17.50
C LEU A 58 -4.29 3.54 -16.76
N ASP A 59 -4.19 4.86 -16.84
CA ASP A 59 -3.14 5.61 -16.15
C ASP A 59 -3.27 5.49 -14.64
N PHE A 60 -4.50 5.51 -14.13
CA PHE A 60 -4.76 5.29 -12.72
C PHE A 60 -4.30 3.89 -12.29
N ASN A 61 -4.70 2.84 -13.00
CA ASN A 61 -4.38 1.47 -12.64
C ASN A 61 -2.87 1.22 -12.69
N LYS A 62 -2.18 1.71 -13.72
CA LYS A 62 -0.71 1.66 -13.79
C LYS A 62 -0.08 2.35 -12.59
N ASN A 63 -0.48 3.59 -12.33
CA ASN A 63 0.09 4.36 -11.23
C ASN A 63 -0.19 3.71 -9.88
N ASN A 64 -1.37 3.12 -9.67
CA ASN A 64 -1.81 2.50 -8.42
C ASN A 64 -0.83 1.43 -7.90
N TYR A 65 -0.13 0.71 -8.77
CA TYR A 65 0.89 -0.27 -8.38
C TYR A 65 2.18 0.36 -7.79
N SER A 66 2.36 1.68 -7.89
CA SER A 66 3.48 2.45 -7.32
C SER A 66 3.11 3.23 -6.05
N VAL A 67 1.98 2.90 -5.41
CA VAL A 67 1.31 3.84 -4.50
C VAL A 67 1.46 3.52 -3.02
N SER A 68 1.66 4.62 -2.31
CA SER A 68 1.50 4.82 -0.87
C SER A 68 0.08 5.25 -0.50
N ASN A 69 -0.31 4.97 0.72
CA ASN A 69 -1.64 4.53 1.09
C ASN A 69 -2.50 5.53 1.89
N PRO A 70 -3.77 5.18 2.18
CA PRO A 70 -4.47 5.73 3.35
C PRO A 70 -3.68 5.54 4.66
N ILE A 71 -3.22 6.70 5.11
CA ILE A 71 -2.86 7.18 6.44
C ILE A 71 -3.97 7.11 7.48
N SER A 72 -3.89 6.42 8.62
CA SER A 72 -4.72 6.86 9.74
C SER A 72 -4.29 8.28 10.17
N PRO A 73 -5.19 9.29 10.25
CA PRO A 73 -4.85 10.64 10.72
C PRO A 73 -4.40 10.69 12.18
N ARG A 74 -4.52 9.57 12.90
CA ARG A 74 -4.13 9.42 14.31
C ARG A 74 -2.80 8.69 14.46
N ASP A 75 -2.17 8.36 13.35
CA ASP A 75 -0.94 7.59 13.31
C ASP A 75 0.27 8.51 13.33
N SER A 76 0.80 8.73 14.53
CA SER A 76 1.99 9.55 14.75
C SER A 76 3.29 8.85 14.34
N LEU A 77 3.24 7.55 14.02
CA LEU A 77 4.42 6.72 13.75
C LEU A 77 4.68 6.53 12.25
N TYR A 78 3.69 6.76 11.40
CA TYR A 78 3.88 6.68 9.96
C TYR A 78 4.82 7.79 9.50
N LYS A 79 5.88 7.44 8.76
CA LYS A 79 6.91 8.38 8.29
C LYS A 79 6.64 8.79 6.85
N LEU A 80 6.03 9.95 6.64
CA LEU A 80 5.95 10.60 5.32
C LEU A 80 7.11 11.58 5.16
N THR A 81 8.04 11.29 4.27
CA THR A 81 9.11 12.23 3.90
C THR A 81 8.70 13.00 2.65
N LYS A 82 8.62 14.33 2.76
CA LYS A 82 8.32 15.20 1.62
C LYS A 82 9.48 16.17 1.37
N ASN A 83 9.90 16.29 0.11
CA ASN A 83 10.83 17.32 -0.32
C ASN A 83 10.21 18.71 -0.11
N LEU A 84 10.92 19.57 0.60
CA LEU A 84 10.52 20.96 0.79
C LEU A 84 10.56 21.71 -0.54
N LYS A 85 9.57 22.58 -0.73
CA LYS A 85 9.48 23.49 -1.86
C LYS A 85 9.32 24.92 -1.36
N ASP A 86 9.87 25.88 -2.09
CA ASP A 86 9.63 27.31 -1.84
C ASP A 86 8.22 27.72 -2.30
N GLU A 87 7.85 28.98 -2.06
CA GLU A 87 6.55 29.56 -2.45
C GLU A 87 6.26 29.50 -3.96
N LYS A 88 7.31 29.30 -4.78
CA LYS A 88 7.24 29.18 -6.24
C LYS A 88 7.22 27.72 -6.70
N GLY A 89 7.25 26.76 -5.77
CA GLY A 89 7.23 25.33 -6.05
C GLY A 89 8.60 24.72 -6.36
N ASN A 90 9.70 25.46 -6.20
CA ASN A 90 11.04 24.95 -6.46
C ASN A 90 11.57 24.15 -5.27
N PRO A 91 12.30 23.05 -5.50
CA PRO A 91 12.90 22.26 -4.43
C PRO A 91 13.90 23.07 -3.57
N ILE A 92 13.83 22.90 -2.25
CA ILE A 92 14.76 23.49 -1.30
C ILE A 92 15.86 22.48 -0.98
N TYR A 93 17.12 22.91 -1.05
CA TYR A 93 18.31 22.10 -0.75
C TYR A 93 19.00 22.57 0.54
N PHE A 94 19.82 21.70 1.13
CA PHE A 94 20.72 22.10 2.21
C PHE A 94 21.75 23.14 1.72
N ARG A 95 21.97 24.19 2.52
CA ARG A 95 22.91 25.28 2.23
C ARG A 95 23.74 25.61 3.46
N ASP A 96 24.97 26.09 3.24
CA ASP A 96 25.85 26.60 4.29
C ASP A 96 25.41 28.00 4.78
N ALA A 97 26.12 28.55 5.78
CA ALA A 97 25.85 29.88 6.32
C ALA A 97 26.02 31.02 5.30
N ASN A 98 26.72 30.77 4.20
CA ASN A 98 26.96 31.73 3.12
C ASN A 98 25.99 31.53 1.94
N GLY A 99 25.05 30.59 2.04
CA GLY A 99 24.05 30.30 1.01
C GLY A 99 24.50 29.33 -0.09
N ASN A 100 25.71 28.75 -0.02
CA ASN A 100 26.16 27.77 -1.00
C ASN A 100 25.51 26.40 -0.77
N LEU A 101 25.27 25.63 -1.84
CA LEU A 101 24.73 24.28 -1.72
C LEU A 101 25.69 23.37 -0.95
N LEU A 102 25.16 22.71 0.07
CA LEU A 102 25.86 21.62 0.75
C LEU A 102 25.75 20.37 -0.12
N LYS A 103 26.90 19.74 -0.33
CA LYS A 103 27.03 18.49 -1.08
C LYS A 103 27.48 17.38 -0.14
N PHE A 104 26.91 16.20 -0.35
CA PHE A 104 27.12 15.05 0.51
C PHE A 104 27.61 13.88 -0.32
N LYS A 105 28.49 13.09 0.26
CA LYS A 105 29.00 11.87 -0.36
C LYS A 105 27.86 10.88 -0.59
N GLY A 106 27.89 10.20 -1.72
CA GLY A 106 26.90 9.19 -2.04
C GLY A 106 27.18 8.55 -3.39
N LYS A 107 26.32 7.60 -3.75
CA LYS A 107 26.37 6.87 -5.01
C LYS A 107 25.07 7.06 -5.76
N LYS A 108 25.17 7.39 -7.05
CA LYS A 108 24.02 7.38 -7.95
C LYS A 108 23.65 5.94 -8.29
N LEU A 109 22.41 5.57 -8.01
CA LEU A 109 21.83 4.26 -8.32
C LEU A 109 21.41 4.19 -9.80
N GLU A 110 21.16 2.98 -10.30
CA GLU A 110 20.76 2.76 -11.70
C GLU A 110 19.46 3.46 -12.08
N ASN A 111 18.54 3.62 -11.12
CA ASN A 111 17.28 4.35 -11.29
C ASN A 111 17.45 5.89 -11.28
N GLY A 112 18.67 6.38 -11.08
CA GLY A 112 19.00 7.81 -11.04
C GLY A 112 18.88 8.46 -9.65
N GLU A 113 18.41 7.73 -8.63
CA GLU A 113 18.39 8.20 -7.24
C GLU A 113 19.80 8.21 -6.64
N ILE A 114 19.95 8.87 -5.50
CA ILE A 114 21.23 9.01 -4.81
C ILE A 114 21.12 8.38 -3.43
N GLU A 115 21.89 7.32 -3.23
CA GLU A 115 22.11 6.73 -1.92
C GLU A 115 23.24 7.52 -1.23
N PHE A 116 22.93 8.17 -0.11
CA PHE A 116 23.89 9.03 0.59
C PHE A 116 24.63 8.25 1.68
N ASP A 117 25.95 8.44 1.73
CA ASP A 117 26.79 7.85 2.77
C ASP A 117 26.52 8.52 4.12
N ARG A 118 26.59 7.72 5.19
CA ARG A 118 26.41 8.18 6.57
C ARG A 118 27.58 7.75 7.45
N ASP A 119 27.89 8.57 8.45
CA ASP A 119 28.86 8.21 9.49
C ASP A 119 28.26 7.20 10.50
N ALA A 120 29.06 6.79 11.49
CA ALA A 120 28.64 5.84 12.52
C ALA A 120 27.48 6.33 13.41
N ASN A 121 27.20 7.64 13.40
CA ASN A 121 26.10 8.26 14.14
C ASN A 121 24.87 8.50 13.24
N GLY A 122 24.93 8.10 11.96
CA GLY A 122 23.86 8.28 10.99
C GLY A 122 23.81 9.66 10.33
N ASN A 123 24.79 10.54 10.57
CA ASN A 123 24.87 11.84 9.92
C ASN A 123 25.41 11.72 8.49
N TYR A 124 24.97 12.59 7.59
CA TYR A 124 25.50 12.62 6.23
C TYR A 124 26.96 13.06 6.21
N ILE A 125 27.75 12.38 5.39
CA ILE A 125 29.15 12.72 5.18
C ILE A 125 29.25 13.83 4.12
N TYR A 126 29.87 14.95 4.45
CA TYR A 126 30.07 16.06 3.52
C TYR A 126 31.15 15.75 2.48
N ASP A 127 30.88 16.13 1.23
CA ASP A 127 31.86 16.09 0.14
C ASP A 127 31.61 17.26 -0.81
N LYS A 128 32.43 18.32 -0.66
CA LYS A 128 32.25 19.58 -1.39
C LYS A 128 32.59 19.45 -2.88
N GLU A 129 33.49 18.55 -3.23
CA GLU A 129 34.02 18.44 -4.59
C GLU A 129 33.19 17.46 -5.41
N ASN A 130 33.00 16.25 -4.91
CA ASN A 130 32.40 15.14 -5.66
C ASN A 130 31.01 14.74 -5.13
N GLY A 131 30.56 15.36 -4.05
CA GLY A 131 29.25 15.05 -3.46
C GLY A 131 28.06 15.57 -4.27
N TYR A 132 26.89 15.08 -3.90
CA TYR A 132 25.62 15.42 -4.52
C TYR A 132 24.79 16.34 -3.61
N PRO A 133 24.02 17.29 -4.17
CA PRO A 133 23.15 18.13 -3.37
C PRO A 133 22.01 17.30 -2.77
N ARG A 134 21.71 17.53 -1.49
CA ARG A 134 20.60 16.88 -0.80
C ARG A 134 19.41 17.83 -0.66
N LEU A 135 18.23 17.34 -1.03
CA LEU A 135 16.96 18.04 -0.80
C LEU A 135 16.69 18.11 0.70
N LYS A 136 16.18 19.26 1.18
CA LYS A 136 15.60 19.31 2.51
C LYS A 136 14.31 18.52 2.47
N GLU A 137 14.18 17.59 3.40
CA GLU A 137 13.00 16.78 3.58
C GLU A 137 12.37 17.16 4.91
N VAL A 138 11.03 17.19 4.97
CA VAL A 138 10.32 17.26 6.24
C VAL A 138 9.73 15.89 6.52
N LEU A 139 9.95 15.42 7.75
CA LEU A 139 9.34 14.22 8.27
C LEU A 139 7.94 14.58 8.78
N ASN A 140 6.92 13.89 8.29
CA ASN A 140 5.53 13.96 8.69
C ASN A 140 4.79 15.27 8.47
N ASN A 141 5.49 16.37 8.16
CA ASN A 141 5.02 17.75 8.22
C ASN A 141 4.35 18.04 9.58
N GLU A 142 4.67 19.18 10.18
CA GLU A 142 3.62 19.83 10.97
C GLU A 142 2.43 20.00 10.01
N LEU A 143 1.37 19.24 10.30
CA LEU A 143 0.12 19.11 9.55
C LEU A 143 -0.15 20.34 8.65
N GLU A 144 -0.27 20.13 7.34
CA GLU A 144 -0.49 21.21 6.37
C GLU A 144 -1.74 22.02 6.76
N VAL A 145 -1.61 23.30 7.08
CA VAL A 145 -2.75 24.08 7.56
C VAL A 145 -3.58 24.58 6.37
N ILE A 146 -4.80 24.06 6.22
CA ILE A 146 -5.80 24.53 5.23
C ILE A 146 -6.93 25.20 6.02
N ASP A 147 -7.24 26.46 5.70
CA ASP A 147 -8.25 27.28 6.40
C ASP A 147 -8.05 27.34 7.94
N GLY A 148 -6.80 27.48 8.38
CA GLY A 148 -6.46 27.55 9.81
C GLY A 148 -6.53 26.21 10.55
N LYS A 149 -6.75 25.09 9.84
CA LYS A 149 -6.79 23.75 10.43
C LYS A 149 -5.62 22.89 9.97
N PRO A 150 -4.85 22.28 10.88
CA PRO A 150 -3.83 21.32 10.53
C PRO A 150 -4.43 20.10 9.80
N VAL A 151 -3.94 19.81 8.59
CA VAL A 151 -4.32 18.69 7.74
C VAL A 151 -3.12 17.76 7.57
N GLN A 152 -3.18 16.56 8.16
CA GLN A 152 -2.33 15.47 7.70
C GLN A 152 -2.86 15.12 6.32
N ARG A 153 -2.04 15.12 5.26
CA ARG A 153 -2.50 14.49 4.02
C ARG A 153 -2.59 13.00 4.30
N VAL A 154 -3.80 12.61 4.66
CA VAL A 154 -4.23 11.28 5.08
C VAL A 154 -3.94 10.25 3.98
N TYR A 155 -3.60 10.66 2.75
CA TYR A 155 -3.27 9.79 1.61
C TYR A 155 -2.74 10.61 0.43
N ARG A 156 -2.15 9.93 -0.58
CA ARG A 156 -1.72 10.60 -1.82
C ARG A 156 -2.92 11.33 -2.45
N GLU A 157 -2.66 12.55 -2.94
CA GLU A 157 -3.69 13.41 -3.57
C GLU A 157 -4.48 12.65 -4.65
N PHE A 158 -3.78 11.72 -5.31
CA PHE A 158 -4.28 10.72 -6.24
C PHE A 158 -5.61 10.07 -5.83
N PHE A 159 -5.80 9.61 -4.58
CA PHE A 159 -7.10 9.07 -4.16
C PHE A 159 -8.01 10.13 -3.51
N SER A 160 -7.46 11.19 -2.92
CA SER A 160 -8.23 12.21 -2.14
C SER A 160 -9.21 13.02 -2.94
N ARG A 161 -9.02 13.01 -4.26
CA ARG A 161 -9.92 13.66 -5.19
C ARG A 161 -11.30 12.99 -5.23
N PHE A 162 -11.41 11.70 -4.92
CA PHE A 162 -12.67 10.98 -5.13
C PHE A 162 -13.01 9.87 -4.11
N LEU A 163 -12.09 9.49 -3.23
CA LEU A 163 -12.35 8.51 -2.16
C LEU A 163 -12.39 9.15 -0.78
N ASP A 164 -13.30 8.62 0.04
CA ASP A 164 -13.32 8.76 1.49
C ASP A 164 -13.00 7.41 2.14
N PHE A 165 -12.28 7.48 3.26
CA PHE A 165 -11.94 6.33 4.09
C PHE A 165 -12.61 6.46 5.45
N ASN A 166 -13.29 5.41 5.87
CA ASN A 166 -13.94 5.37 7.18
C ASN A 166 -13.37 4.23 8.01
N ASN A 167 -13.39 4.41 9.33
CA ASN A 167 -12.97 3.41 10.32
C ASN A 167 -11.51 2.94 10.17
N ILE A 168 -10.62 3.84 9.75
CA ILE A 168 -9.17 3.60 9.74
C ILE A 168 -8.58 3.79 11.14
N SER A 169 -7.69 2.89 11.53
CA SER A 169 -7.09 2.83 12.88
C SER A 169 -5.56 2.89 12.78
N PRO A 170 -4.87 3.61 13.67
CA PRO A 170 -3.41 3.73 13.64
C PRO A 170 -2.66 2.41 13.90
N ASN A 171 -3.36 1.36 14.35
CA ASN A 171 -2.76 0.03 14.55
C ASN A 171 -2.57 -0.75 13.25
N TYR A 172 -3.17 -0.27 12.16
CA TYR A 172 -3.14 -0.91 10.85
C TYR A 172 -2.48 0.00 9.83
N ASP A 173 -1.79 -0.62 8.88
CA ASP A 173 -1.50 -0.01 7.60
C ASP A 173 -2.56 -0.46 6.59
N PHE A 174 -2.76 0.30 5.51
CA PHE A 174 -3.89 0.09 4.59
C PHE A 174 -3.59 0.28 3.10
N ARG A 175 -3.55 -0.73 2.21
CA ARG A 175 -3.28 -0.51 0.76
C ARG A 175 -4.56 -0.46 -0.09
N VAL A 176 -4.65 0.45 -1.06
CA VAL A 176 -5.72 0.43 -2.07
C VAL A 176 -5.16 -0.11 -3.37
N PHE A 177 -5.73 -1.22 -3.85
CA PHE A 177 -5.41 -1.77 -5.17
C PHE A 177 -6.59 -1.63 -6.13
N SER A 178 -6.29 -1.35 -7.39
CA SER A 178 -7.27 -1.28 -8.47
C SER A 178 -7.15 -2.47 -9.41
N PHE A 179 -8.30 -2.96 -9.84
CA PHE A 179 -8.40 -4.07 -10.79
C PHE A 179 -9.26 -3.69 -11.99
N THR A 180 -8.89 -4.16 -13.17
CA THR A 180 -9.81 -4.27 -14.30
C THR A 180 -10.84 -5.36 -14.03
N TRP A 181 -11.87 -5.46 -14.87
CA TRP A 181 -12.84 -6.56 -14.75
C TRP A 181 -12.18 -7.94 -14.83
N GLU A 182 -11.30 -8.16 -15.81
CA GLU A 182 -10.59 -9.44 -15.99
C GLU A 182 -9.74 -9.80 -14.76
N GLU A 183 -9.06 -8.81 -14.19
CA GLU A 183 -8.27 -8.98 -12.98
C GLU A 183 -9.17 -9.29 -11.78
N LEU A 184 -10.29 -8.56 -11.64
CA LEU A 184 -11.23 -8.74 -10.55
C LEU A 184 -11.80 -10.16 -10.53
N ILE A 185 -12.33 -10.66 -11.64
CA ILE A 185 -12.94 -12.01 -11.66
C ILE A 185 -11.91 -13.12 -11.50
N ASN A 186 -10.66 -12.86 -11.89
CA ASN A 186 -9.57 -13.80 -11.70
C ASN A 186 -9.13 -13.89 -10.23
N TYR A 187 -9.01 -12.76 -9.55
CA TYR A 187 -8.55 -12.70 -8.16
C TYR A 187 -9.68 -12.87 -7.13
N PHE A 188 -10.90 -12.49 -7.50
CA PHE A 188 -12.11 -12.55 -6.69
C PHE A 188 -13.27 -13.22 -7.46
N PRO A 189 -13.22 -14.54 -7.70
CA PRO A 189 -14.21 -15.22 -8.56
C PRO A 189 -15.66 -15.06 -8.11
N ALA A 190 -15.92 -14.85 -6.83
CA ALA A 190 -17.26 -14.59 -6.30
C ALA A 190 -17.92 -13.35 -6.94
N THR A 191 -17.14 -12.35 -7.34
CA THR A 191 -17.63 -11.11 -7.97
C THR A 191 -18.24 -11.34 -9.35
N LYS A 192 -17.84 -12.42 -10.05
CA LYS A 192 -18.35 -12.75 -11.38
C LYS A 192 -19.87 -12.90 -11.40
N ASN A 193 -20.45 -13.43 -10.33
CA ASN A 193 -21.88 -13.69 -10.23
C ASN A 193 -22.63 -12.62 -9.41
N ASP A 194 -21.94 -11.58 -8.97
CA ASP A 194 -22.52 -10.52 -8.17
C ASP A 194 -23.07 -9.40 -9.07
N SER A 195 -24.40 -9.25 -9.03
CA SER A 195 -25.16 -8.29 -9.82
C SER A 195 -24.69 -6.83 -9.67
N ARG A 196 -24.02 -6.50 -8.55
CA ARG A 196 -23.49 -5.14 -8.31
C ARG A 196 -22.43 -4.75 -9.34
N TYR A 197 -21.67 -5.71 -9.86
CA TYR A 197 -20.53 -5.43 -10.75
C TYR A 197 -20.83 -5.69 -12.22
N TRP A 198 -21.92 -6.41 -12.54
CA TRP A 198 -22.30 -6.77 -13.91
C TRP A 198 -22.40 -5.59 -14.89
N PRO A 199 -22.92 -4.41 -14.51
CA PRO A 199 -22.99 -3.26 -15.43
C PRO A 199 -21.63 -2.78 -15.95
N TYR A 200 -20.53 -3.18 -15.31
CA TYR A 200 -19.19 -2.63 -15.55
C TYR A 200 -18.23 -3.63 -16.20
N ARG A 201 -18.68 -4.85 -16.50
CA ARG A 201 -17.83 -5.95 -16.96
C ARG A 201 -17.00 -5.66 -18.22
N ASP A 202 -17.58 -4.91 -19.16
CA ASP A 202 -16.95 -4.60 -20.46
C ASP A 202 -16.59 -3.11 -20.56
N ASN A 203 -16.49 -2.41 -19.41
CA ASN A 203 -16.29 -0.98 -19.37
C ASN A 203 -14.80 -0.65 -19.14
N PRO A 204 -14.06 -0.20 -20.16
CA PRO A 204 -12.64 0.10 -20.02
C PRO A 204 -12.37 1.31 -19.10
N ARG A 205 -13.41 2.08 -18.77
CA ARG A 205 -13.34 3.22 -17.87
C ARG A 205 -13.60 2.83 -16.41
N ALA A 206 -13.95 1.57 -16.15
CA ALA A 206 -14.25 1.08 -14.81
C ALA A 206 -13.01 0.42 -14.19
N LEU A 207 -12.72 0.81 -12.95
CA LEU A 207 -11.81 0.07 -12.07
C LEU A 207 -12.54 -0.33 -10.80
N PHE A 208 -12.15 -1.49 -10.29
CA PHE A 208 -12.64 -2.03 -9.04
C PHE A 208 -11.57 -1.80 -7.98
N LEU A 209 -11.83 -0.91 -7.04
CA LEU A 209 -10.90 -0.53 -6.00
C LEU A 209 -11.18 -1.37 -4.76
N VAL A 210 -10.13 -1.92 -4.17
CA VAL A 210 -10.21 -2.75 -2.97
C VAL A 210 -9.24 -2.21 -1.94
N LEU A 211 -9.73 -1.98 -0.72
CA LEU A 211 -8.90 -1.59 0.42
C LEU A 211 -8.44 -2.84 1.16
N TYR A 212 -7.14 -2.98 1.37
CA TYR A 212 -6.51 -4.04 2.15
C TYR A 212 -5.92 -3.47 3.43
N TRP A 213 -5.76 -4.28 4.47
CA TRP A 213 -5.10 -3.85 5.70
C TRP A 213 -4.32 -4.97 6.41
N THR A 214 -3.28 -4.58 7.14
CA THR A 214 -2.54 -5.47 8.03
C THR A 214 -2.18 -4.76 9.33
N LEU A 215 -1.96 -5.51 10.40
CA LEU A 215 -1.46 -4.95 11.65
C LEU A 215 -0.01 -4.52 11.43
N LYS A 216 0.36 -3.33 11.93
CA LYS A 216 1.75 -2.85 11.90
C LYS A 216 2.74 -3.81 12.55
N GLN A 217 2.27 -4.54 13.57
CA GLN A 217 3.06 -5.57 14.26
C GLN A 217 3.47 -6.71 13.32
N ASN A 218 2.66 -7.03 12.31
CA ASN A 218 3.02 -8.03 11.31
C ASN A 218 4.14 -7.51 10.40
N GLU A 219 4.13 -6.22 10.09
CA GLU A 219 5.19 -5.56 9.29
C GLU A 219 6.52 -5.42 10.03
N ALA A 220 6.46 -5.38 11.36
CA ALA A 220 7.63 -5.33 12.22
C ALA A 220 8.40 -6.67 12.30
N ALA A 221 7.91 -7.75 11.67
CA ALA A 221 8.61 -9.02 11.65
C ALA A 221 9.95 -8.89 10.89
N PRO A 222 11.08 -9.44 11.42
CA PRO A 222 12.39 -9.28 10.78
C PRO A 222 12.48 -9.78 9.33
N ASN A 223 11.69 -10.79 8.99
CA ASN A 223 11.61 -11.39 7.67
C ASN A 223 10.52 -10.78 6.77
N TRP A 224 9.79 -9.75 7.24
CA TRP A 224 8.68 -9.16 6.48
C TRP A 224 9.09 -8.75 5.06
N LYS A 225 10.22 -8.05 4.96
CA LYS A 225 10.74 -7.57 3.69
C LYS A 225 11.13 -8.71 2.75
N SER A 226 11.94 -9.66 3.23
CA SER A 226 12.44 -10.77 2.42
C SER A 226 11.34 -11.73 1.98
N ASP A 227 10.38 -11.98 2.87
CA ASP A 227 9.41 -13.06 2.66
C ASP A 227 8.16 -12.56 1.96
N PHE A 228 7.79 -11.29 2.07
CA PHE A 228 6.55 -10.76 1.49
C PHE A 228 6.77 -9.62 0.50
N LEU A 229 7.55 -8.59 0.87
CA LEU A 229 7.68 -7.39 0.04
C LEU A 229 8.50 -7.64 -1.23
N ASP A 230 9.73 -8.15 -1.08
CA ASP A 230 10.64 -8.36 -2.20
C ASP A 230 10.05 -9.29 -3.26
N PRO A 231 9.45 -10.45 -2.92
CA PRO A 231 8.81 -11.32 -3.91
C PRO A 231 7.60 -10.69 -4.61
N SER A 232 6.88 -9.80 -3.92
CA SER A 232 5.73 -9.07 -4.50
C SER A 232 6.21 -8.00 -5.49
N ILE A 233 7.26 -7.25 -5.13
CA ILE A 233 7.90 -6.24 -5.97
C ILE A 233 8.44 -6.90 -7.25
N GLU A 234 9.23 -7.97 -7.12
CA GLU A 234 9.80 -8.69 -8.27
C GLU A 234 8.73 -9.12 -9.28
N SER A 235 7.61 -9.65 -8.79
CA SER A 235 6.52 -10.12 -9.65
C SER A 235 5.80 -8.97 -10.37
N LEU A 236 5.61 -7.83 -9.70
CA LEU A 236 5.02 -6.65 -10.33
C LEU A 236 5.93 -6.07 -11.42
N LEU A 237 7.24 -6.01 -11.16
CA LEU A 237 8.24 -5.59 -12.14
C LEU A 237 8.26 -6.55 -13.34
N ALA A 238 8.24 -7.87 -13.11
CA ALA A 238 8.25 -8.88 -14.16
C ALA A 238 7.00 -8.82 -15.07
N LYS A 239 5.85 -8.42 -14.53
CA LYS A 239 4.60 -8.26 -15.31
C LYS A 239 4.55 -6.95 -16.10
N GLY A 240 5.58 -6.11 -16.04
CA GLY A 240 5.61 -4.81 -16.73
C GLY A 240 4.54 -3.83 -16.25
N LYS A 241 3.91 -4.11 -15.09
CA LYS A 241 2.82 -3.30 -14.56
C LYS A 241 3.31 -1.97 -13.97
N ASN A 242 4.61 -1.85 -13.66
CA ASN A 242 5.27 -0.57 -13.40
C ASN A 242 6.81 -0.68 -13.44
N ARG A 243 7.51 0.43 -13.72
CA ARG A 243 8.99 0.51 -13.69
C ARG A 243 9.54 1.12 -12.40
N ASN A 244 8.71 1.81 -11.62
CA ASN A 244 9.11 2.52 -10.39
C ASN A 244 8.24 2.06 -9.21
N VAL A 245 8.52 0.88 -8.67
CA VAL A 245 7.86 0.37 -7.45
C VAL A 245 8.62 0.90 -6.24
N ASN A 246 7.92 1.46 -5.25
CA ASN A 246 8.57 1.97 -4.04
C ASN A 246 9.13 0.80 -3.20
N THR A 247 10.35 0.95 -2.71
CA THR A 247 11.10 -0.04 -1.92
C THR A 247 11.06 0.21 -0.41
N SER A 248 10.53 1.36 0.04
CA SER A 248 10.26 1.60 1.46
C SER A 248 9.20 0.62 1.96
N ILE A 249 9.40 0.08 3.17
CA ILE A 249 8.51 -0.93 3.76
C ILE A 249 7.08 -0.39 3.86
N GLU A 250 6.97 0.89 4.23
CA GLU A 250 5.73 1.61 4.46
C GLU A 250 4.94 1.91 3.17
N GLU A 251 5.58 1.86 2.00
CA GLU A 251 4.95 2.12 0.70
C GLU A 251 5.04 0.94 -0.29
N ALA A 252 5.72 -0.15 0.09
CA ALA A 252 5.90 -1.31 -0.78
C ALA A 252 4.56 -2.04 -1.02
N PRO A 253 4.37 -2.61 -2.23
CA PRO A 253 3.19 -3.40 -2.53
C PRO A 253 3.18 -4.70 -1.70
N TRP A 254 1.99 -5.06 -1.23
CA TRP A 254 1.75 -6.29 -0.46
C TRP A 254 1.35 -7.45 -1.36
N PRO A 255 1.27 -8.68 -0.84
CA PRO A 255 0.70 -9.79 -1.58
C PRO A 255 -0.84 -9.72 -1.63
N PHE A 256 -1.41 -8.77 -2.38
CA PHE A 256 -2.86 -8.47 -2.34
C PHE A 256 -3.74 -9.39 -3.19
N TYR A 257 -3.17 -10.26 -4.03
CA TYR A 257 -3.91 -11.31 -4.73
C TYR A 257 -3.09 -12.60 -4.85
N LYS A 258 -3.78 -13.73 -5.01
CA LYS A 258 -3.13 -15.03 -5.21
C LYS A 258 -2.26 -15.07 -6.46
N GLY A 259 -1.02 -15.53 -6.32
CA GLY A 259 -0.08 -15.63 -7.42
C GLY A 259 0.68 -14.35 -7.70
N ILE A 260 0.63 -13.38 -6.79
CA ILE A 260 1.52 -12.22 -6.82
C ILE A 260 2.93 -12.61 -6.39
N MET A 261 3.13 -13.42 -5.35
CA MET A 261 4.49 -13.79 -4.92
C MET A 261 5.09 -14.91 -5.76
N LYS A 262 6.34 -14.72 -6.19
CA LYS A 262 7.12 -15.78 -6.86
C LYS A 262 7.48 -16.88 -5.84
N GLY A 263 7.23 -18.15 -6.19
CA GLY A 263 7.54 -19.30 -5.33
C GLY A 263 6.48 -19.66 -4.29
N ASN A 264 5.56 -18.75 -3.95
CA ASN A 264 4.42 -19.04 -3.07
C ASN A 264 3.14 -18.43 -3.63
N LYS A 265 2.50 -19.13 -4.57
CA LYS A 265 1.33 -18.62 -5.30
C LYS A 265 0.07 -18.53 -4.46
N ASP A 266 0.03 -19.22 -3.31
CA ASP A 266 -1.14 -19.26 -2.44
C ASP A 266 -1.07 -18.22 -1.31
N ALA A 267 0.07 -17.57 -1.10
CA ALA A 267 0.22 -16.48 -0.13
C ALA A 267 -0.44 -15.18 -0.64
N PHE A 268 -1.43 -14.70 0.10
CA PHE A 268 -2.06 -13.39 -0.12
C PHE A 268 -2.73 -12.85 1.15
N TRP A 269 -2.95 -11.53 1.19
CA TRP A 269 -3.71 -10.86 2.25
C TRP A 269 -5.21 -10.95 2.03
N SER A 270 -5.88 -11.58 3.00
CA SER A 270 -7.33 -11.78 2.99
C SER A 270 -8.11 -10.62 3.60
N ASN A 271 -7.46 -9.78 4.41
CA ASN A 271 -8.04 -8.60 5.02
C ASN A 271 -8.28 -7.54 3.94
N ALA A 272 -9.50 -7.52 3.40
CA ALA A 272 -9.90 -6.65 2.32
C ALA A 272 -11.34 -6.17 2.47
N SER A 273 -11.63 -4.97 1.95
CA SER A 273 -12.99 -4.45 1.80
C SER A 273 -13.67 -5.13 0.63
N GLU A 274 -14.99 -4.97 0.54
CA GLU A 274 -15.65 -5.21 -0.74
C GLU A 274 -15.09 -4.25 -1.81
N PRO A 275 -15.01 -4.70 -3.07
CA PRO A 275 -14.67 -3.82 -4.18
C PRO A 275 -15.69 -2.69 -4.34
N ILE A 276 -15.20 -1.47 -4.54
CA ILE A 276 -16.03 -0.36 -5.01
C ILE A 276 -15.72 -0.10 -6.48
N THR A 277 -16.75 0.20 -7.26
CA THR A 277 -16.56 0.57 -8.65
C THR A 277 -16.27 2.06 -8.76
N ALA A 278 -15.12 2.40 -9.32
CA ALA A 278 -14.74 3.75 -9.72
C ALA A 278 -14.81 3.87 -11.25
N ILE A 279 -15.39 4.96 -11.71
CA ILE A 279 -15.75 5.16 -13.10
C ILE A 279 -15.09 6.44 -13.62
N PHE A 280 -14.14 6.28 -14.55
CA PHE A 280 -13.23 7.34 -15.01
C PHE A 280 -13.73 8.06 -16.27
N GLU A 281 -13.29 9.30 -16.47
CA GLU A 281 -13.62 10.08 -17.66
C GLU A 281 -13.05 9.46 -18.96
N LYS A 282 -11.88 8.84 -18.86
CA LYS A 282 -11.18 8.20 -20.00
C LYS A 282 -10.87 6.74 -19.66
N PRO A 283 -10.83 5.86 -20.68
CA PRO A 283 -10.29 4.51 -20.51
C PRO A 283 -8.82 4.58 -20.08
#